data_AF-A0A1V2GZL9-F1
#
_entry.id   AF-A0A1V2GZL9-F1
#
_cell.length_a   1.000
_cell.length_b   1.000
_cell.length_c   1.000
_cell.angle_alpha   90.00
_cell.angle_beta   90.00
_cell.angle_gamma   90.00
#
_symmetry.space_group_name_H-M   'P 1'
#
loop_
_entity.id
_entity.type
_entity.pdbx_description
1 polymer ?
#
loop_
_entity_poly.entity_id
_entity_poly.type
_entity_poly.pdbx_seq_one_letter_code
_entity_poly.pdbx_strand_id
1 'polypeptide(L)'
;MHVLLIRLDALRFALLRARHRAARGLYRLAWGGLSSMTLFAALPAQAEIRFDRMSGAALLGALRGETGPGDPGGEAGRAFVAARASAYIDGVLDAGVTPACAHPALKPHERDARVFNYLSALQPVRLRDGAAPLVRLALRC
;
A
#
# COMPACT_ATOMS: atom_id res chain seq x y z
N MET A 1 -70.07 -3.22 -17.84
CA MET A 1 -68.91 -4.14 -17.98
C MET A 1 -67.56 -3.55 -17.59
N HIS A 2 -67.38 -2.22 -17.50
CA HIS A 2 -66.09 -1.60 -17.13
C HIS A 2 -65.73 -1.69 -15.63
N VAL A 3 -66.71 -1.71 -14.72
CA VAL A 3 -66.46 -1.69 -13.26
C VAL A 3 -65.91 -3.04 -12.74
N LEU A 4 -66.23 -4.15 -13.41
CA LEU A 4 -65.79 -5.48 -13.00
C LEU A 4 -64.30 -5.73 -13.29
N LEU A 5 -63.81 -5.22 -14.44
CA LEU A 5 -62.41 -5.29 -14.86
C LEU A 5 -61.49 -4.51 -13.90
N ILE A 6 -61.92 -3.33 -13.44
CA ILE A 6 -61.15 -2.50 -12.50
C ILE A 6 -60.98 -3.19 -11.14
N ARG A 7 -62.01 -3.91 -10.66
CA ARG A 7 -61.91 -4.67 -9.40
C ARG A 7 -61.03 -5.92 -9.52
N LEU A 8 -61.02 -6.57 -10.67
CA LEU A 8 -60.14 -7.73 -10.94
C LEU A 8 -58.66 -7.34 -10.99
N ASP A 9 -58.34 -6.17 -11.56
CA ASP A 9 -56.96 -5.66 -11.57
C ASP A 9 -56.50 -5.23 -10.17
N ALA A 10 -57.38 -4.57 -9.38
CA ALA A 10 -57.06 -4.20 -8.01
C ALA A 10 -56.76 -5.42 -7.10
N LEU A 11 -57.52 -6.51 -7.27
CA LEU A 11 -57.30 -7.78 -6.56
C LEU A 11 -56.00 -8.47 -7.01
N ARG A 12 -55.69 -8.47 -8.31
CA ARG A 12 -54.42 -8.99 -8.83
C ARG A 12 -53.22 -8.19 -8.29
N PHE A 13 -53.29 -6.86 -8.27
CA PHE A 13 -52.24 -6.02 -7.72
C PHE A 13 -52.05 -6.20 -6.22
N ALA A 14 -53.13 -6.38 -5.45
CA ALA A 14 -53.06 -6.64 -4.02
C ALA A 14 -52.41 -8.00 -3.71
N LEU A 15 -52.77 -9.06 -4.45
CA LEU A 15 -52.19 -10.40 -4.30
C LEU A 15 -50.71 -10.44 -4.71
N LEU A 16 -50.32 -9.74 -5.78
CA LEU A 16 -48.92 -9.62 -6.19
C LEU A 16 -48.07 -8.86 -5.17
N ARG A 17 -48.60 -7.78 -4.57
CA ARG A 17 -47.91 -7.04 -3.49
C ARG A 17 -47.79 -7.85 -2.20
N ALA A 18 -48.78 -8.68 -1.87
CA ALA A 18 -48.72 -9.58 -0.71
C ALA A 18 -47.64 -10.66 -0.89
N ARG A 19 -47.54 -11.24 -2.10
CA ARG A 19 -46.49 -12.22 -2.47
C ARG A 19 -45.08 -11.63 -2.35
N HIS A 20 -44.88 -10.39 -2.79
CA HIS A 20 -43.57 -9.72 -2.67
C HIS A 20 -43.21 -9.31 -1.25
N ARG A 21 -44.17 -9.09 -0.34
CA ARG A 21 -43.89 -8.82 1.07
C ARG A 21 -43.51 -10.08 1.84
N ALA A 22 -44.18 -11.21 1.60
CA ALA A 22 -43.81 -12.50 2.18
C ALA A 22 -42.41 -12.96 1.72
N ALA A 23 -42.08 -12.73 0.45
CA ALA A 23 -40.78 -13.05 -0.12
C ALA A 23 -39.62 -12.15 0.34
N ARG A 24 -39.85 -11.03 1.06
CA ARG A 24 -38.74 -10.20 1.59
C ARG A 24 -38.45 -10.45 3.08
N GLY A 25 -39.41 -11.01 3.82
CA GLY A 25 -39.23 -11.37 5.23
C GLY A 25 -38.36 -12.61 5.43
N LEU A 26 -38.50 -13.61 4.53
CA LEU A 26 -37.78 -14.88 4.63
C LEU A 26 -36.28 -14.78 4.29
N TYR A 27 -35.87 -13.91 3.38
CA TYR A 27 -34.44 -13.76 3.02
C TYR A 27 -33.63 -12.98 4.07
N ARG A 28 -34.27 -12.16 4.91
CA ARG A 28 -33.57 -11.40 5.96
C ARG A 28 -33.18 -12.26 7.16
N LEU A 29 -33.88 -13.37 7.39
CA LEU A 29 -33.54 -14.31 8.47
C LEU A 29 -32.61 -15.45 8.01
N ALA A 30 -32.57 -15.74 6.70
CA ALA A 30 -31.69 -16.78 6.15
C ALA A 30 -30.24 -16.30 5.89
N TRP A 31 -30.00 -14.99 5.67
CA TRP A 31 -28.66 -14.50 5.31
C TRP A 31 -27.86 -13.89 6.46
N GLY A 32 -28.48 -13.64 7.63
CA GLY A 32 -27.83 -12.97 8.76
C GLY A 32 -27.12 -13.89 9.75
N GLY A 33 -27.22 -15.22 9.60
CA GLY A 33 -26.88 -16.17 10.68
C GLY A 33 -25.62 -17.01 10.51
N LEU A 34 -24.94 -17.00 9.36
CA LEU A 34 -23.89 -17.99 9.03
C LEU A 34 -22.61 -17.37 8.45
N SER A 35 -22.12 -16.27 9.05
CA SER A 35 -20.75 -15.78 8.77
C SER A 35 -20.05 -15.28 10.03
N SER A 36 -20.33 -15.93 11.17
CA SER A 36 -19.51 -15.83 12.38
C SER A 36 -18.78 -17.15 12.63
N MET A 37 -18.17 -17.71 11.58
CA MET A 37 -17.20 -18.81 11.69
C MET A 37 -15.82 -18.25 11.37
N THR A 38 -15.15 -17.82 12.44
CA THR A 38 -13.70 -17.97 12.65
C THR A 38 -12.83 -17.97 11.39
N LEU A 39 -12.63 -16.79 10.80
CA LEU A 39 -11.40 -16.50 10.08
C LEU A 39 -10.56 -15.58 10.98
N PHE A 40 -9.92 -16.15 12.02
CA PHE A 40 -8.61 -15.64 12.38
C PHE A 40 -7.70 -16.06 11.23
N ALA A 41 -7.80 -15.30 10.12
CA ALA A 41 -6.81 -15.28 9.08
C ALA A 41 -5.48 -15.18 9.80
N ALA A 42 -4.54 -16.04 9.39
CA ALA A 42 -3.15 -15.96 9.75
C ALA A 42 -2.83 -14.49 10.01
N LEU A 43 -2.54 -14.15 11.28
CA LEU A 43 -1.63 -13.03 11.50
C LEU A 43 -0.55 -13.29 10.45
N PRO A 44 -0.25 -12.35 9.52
CA PRO A 44 1.02 -12.50 8.84
C PRO A 44 1.94 -12.78 10.00
N ALA A 45 2.67 -13.91 9.96
CA ALA A 45 3.91 -13.97 10.69
C ALA A 45 4.45 -12.59 10.40
N GLN A 46 4.55 -11.75 11.44
CA GLN A 46 5.30 -10.53 11.27
C GLN A 46 6.63 -11.17 10.92
N ALA A 47 6.89 -11.34 9.61
CA ALA A 47 8.16 -11.13 9.03
C ALA A 47 8.49 -9.86 9.74
N GLU A 48 9.23 -10.04 10.84
CA GLU A 48 9.91 -9.00 11.52
C GLU A 48 10.46 -8.30 10.31
N ILE A 49 9.87 -7.14 9.96
CA ILE A 49 10.53 -6.25 9.03
C ILE A 49 11.63 -5.78 9.92
N ARG A 50 12.62 -6.66 10.08
CA ARG A 50 13.99 -6.38 10.30
C ARG A 50 14.21 -5.54 9.08
N PHE A 51 13.94 -4.25 9.26
CA PHE A 51 14.75 -3.22 8.66
C PHE A 51 16.14 -3.57 9.20
N ASP A 52 16.73 -4.64 8.66
CA ASP A 52 18.16 -4.82 8.55
C ASP A 52 18.58 -3.43 8.13
N ARG A 53 19.25 -2.72 9.04
CA ARG A 53 19.53 -1.31 8.86
C ARG A 53 20.23 -1.20 7.52
N MET A 54 19.50 -0.75 6.50
CA MET A 54 20.08 -0.58 5.18
C MET A 54 21.22 0.41 5.37
N SER A 55 22.45 -0.01 5.07
CA SER A 55 23.61 0.87 5.18
C SER A 55 23.59 1.89 4.03
N GLY A 56 24.32 2.99 4.19
CA GLY A 56 24.51 3.95 3.10
C GLY A 56 25.07 3.29 1.84
N ALA A 57 25.97 2.32 1.99
CA ALA A 57 26.54 1.53 0.90
C ALA A 57 25.49 0.68 0.19
N ALA A 58 24.63 -0.02 0.95
CA ALA A 58 23.57 -0.84 0.38
C ALA A 58 22.54 0.02 -0.38
N LEU A 59 22.16 1.18 0.18
CA LEU A 59 21.27 2.11 -0.50
C LEU A 59 21.91 2.67 -1.78
N LEU A 60 23.19 3.07 -1.73
CA LEU A 60 23.92 3.57 -2.89
C LEU A 60 24.02 2.51 -4.01
N GLY A 61 24.31 1.26 -3.66
CA GLY A 61 24.32 0.15 -4.62
C GLY A 61 22.93 -0.08 -5.23
N ALA A 62 21.87 -0.10 -4.42
CA ALA A 62 20.51 -0.26 -4.92
C ALA A 62 20.08 0.89 -5.86
N LEU A 63 20.47 2.15 -5.56
CA LEU A 63 20.25 3.30 -6.44
C LEU A 63 21.00 3.19 -7.79
N ARG A 64 22.09 2.41 -7.84
CA ARG A 64 22.81 2.09 -9.08
C ARG A 64 22.22 0.90 -9.84
N GLY A 65 21.22 0.23 -9.27
CA GLY A 65 20.70 -1.02 -9.81
C GLY A 65 21.58 -2.24 -9.48
N GLU A 66 22.48 -2.16 -8.50
CA GLU A 66 23.32 -3.30 -8.10
C GLU A 66 22.47 -4.32 -7.33
N THR A 67 22.33 -5.52 -7.89
CA THR A 67 21.55 -6.62 -7.32
C THR A 67 22.39 -7.46 -6.37
N GLY A 68 21.82 -7.82 -5.20
CA GLY A 68 22.49 -8.66 -4.22
C GLY A 68 22.03 -10.13 -4.23
N PRO A 69 22.58 -10.95 -3.32
CA PRO A 69 22.07 -12.30 -3.09
C PRO A 69 20.57 -12.28 -2.74
N GLY A 70 19.79 -13.09 -3.47
CA GLY A 70 18.34 -13.19 -3.27
C GLY A 70 17.50 -12.19 -4.09
N ASP A 71 18.13 -11.22 -4.74
CA ASP A 71 17.44 -10.36 -5.71
C ASP A 71 17.29 -11.06 -7.07
N PRO A 72 16.25 -10.73 -7.85
CA PRO A 72 16.13 -11.21 -9.23
C PRO A 72 17.34 -10.76 -10.05
N GLY A 73 17.75 -11.57 -11.03
CA GLY A 73 18.84 -11.23 -11.94
C GLY A 73 18.39 -10.36 -13.12
N GLY A 74 19.36 -9.79 -13.84
CA GLY A 74 19.13 -9.07 -15.09
C GLY A 74 18.38 -7.74 -14.90
N GLU A 75 17.72 -7.27 -15.96
CA GLU A 75 17.05 -5.96 -15.97
C GLU A 75 15.90 -5.88 -14.96
N ALA A 76 15.10 -6.94 -14.83
CA ALA A 76 14.03 -7.00 -13.82
C ALA A 76 14.61 -6.86 -12.40
N GLY A 77 15.78 -7.46 -12.15
CA GLY A 77 16.57 -7.27 -10.94
C GLY A 77 16.92 -5.82 -10.66
N ARG A 78 17.56 -5.17 -11.63
CA ARG A 78 17.96 -3.76 -11.55
C ARG A 78 16.78 -2.84 -11.25
N ALA A 79 15.68 -3.01 -11.99
CA ALA A 79 14.47 -2.22 -11.81
C ALA A 79 13.87 -2.42 -10.42
N PHE A 80 13.85 -3.67 -9.94
CA PHE A 80 13.33 -4.01 -8.62
C PHE A 80 14.16 -3.39 -7.49
N VAL A 81 15.49 -3.49 -7.52
CA VAL A 81 16.33 -2.91 -6.46
C VAL A 81 16.32 -1.37 -6.49
N ALA A 82 16.23 -0.75 -7.67
CA ALA A 82 16.06 0.70 -7.79
C ALA A 82 14.71 1.16 -7.21
N ALA A 83 13.62 0.43 -7.50
CA ALA A 83 12.31 0.72 -6.91
C ALA A 83 12.31 0.54 -5.38
N ARG A 84 12.98 -0.51 -4.87
CA ARG A 84 13.18 -0.72 -3.44
C ARG A 84 13.95 0.45 -2.79
N ALA A 85 14.97 0.98 -3.47
CA ALA A 85 15.73 2.14 -2.98
C ALA A 85 14.85 3.41 -2.90
N SER A 86 14.07 3.72 -3.94
CA SER A 86 13.11 4.84 -3.89
C SER A 86 12.13 4.66 -2.73
N ALA A 87 11.52 3.48 -2.60
CA ALA A 87 10.56 3.20 -1.54
C ALA A 87 11.19 3.31 -0.13
N TYR A 88 12.46 2.95 0.03
CA TYR A 88 13.20 3.17 1.28
C TYR A 88 13.34 4.67 1.58
N ILE A 89 13.69 5.49 0.59
CA ILE A 89 13.81 6.95 0.73
C ILE A 89 12.46 7.57 1.10
N ASP A 90 11.38 7.15 0.42
CA ASP A 90 9.99 7.54 0.76
C ASP A 90 9.67 7.22 2.23
N GLY A 91 9.90 5.97 2.65
CA GLY A 91 9.64 5.55 4.02
C GLY A 91 10.45 6.31 5.07
N VAL A 92 11.68 6.73 4.76
CA VAL A 92 12.50 7.57 5.67
C VAL A 92 11.91 8.97 5.83
N LEU A 93 11.33 9.53 4.77
CA LEU A 93 10.66 10.83 4.80
C LEU A 93 9.33 10.76 5.54
N ASP A 94 8.51 9.75 5.24
CA ASP A 94 7.19 9.55 5.86
C ASP A 94 7.30 9.25 7.36
N ALA A 95 8.36 8.56 7.78
CA ALA A 95 8.65 8.29 9.19
C ALA A 95 9.24 9.50 9.95
N GLY A 96 9.62 10.58 9.25
CA GLY A 96 10.17 11.77 9.85
C GLY A 96 9.10 12.63 10.53
N VAL A 97 9.43 13.21 11.69
CA VAL A 97 8.69 14.39 12.18
C VAL A 97 8.89 15.48 11.14
N THR A 98 7.80 16.14 10.73
CA THR A 98 7.71 17.13 9.67
C THR A 98 8.99 17.97 9.54
N PRO A 99 9.64 18.01 8.36
CA PRO A 99 10.86 18.80 8.20
C PRO A 99 10.58 20.27 8.56
N ALA A 100 11.55 20.94 9.19
CA ALA A 100 11.45 22.34 9.65
C ALA A 100 11.17 23.33 8.51
N CYS A 101 11.31 22.89 7.27
CA CYS A 101 11.06 23.63 6.05
C CYS A 101 10.22 22.74 5.13
N ALA A 102 9.16 23.33 4.55
CA ALA A 102 8.42 22.70 3.46
C ALA A 102 9.44 22.40 2.36
N HIS A 103 9.79 21.12 2.18
CA HIS A 103 10.63 20.75 1.06
C HIS A 103 9.93 21.26 -0.21
N PRO A 104 10.67 21.85 -1.17
CA PRO A 104 10.12 21.99 -2.50
C PRO A 104 9.61 20.62 -2.91
N ALA A 105 8.47 20.54 -3.59
CA ALA A 105 7.85 19.29 -4.00
C ALA A 105 8.76 18.57 -5.02
N LEU A 106 9.84 17.96 -4.51
CA LEU A 106 10.82 17.23 -5.29
C LEU A 106 10.08 16.05 -5.89
N LYS A 107 10.21 15.90 -7.19
CA LYS A 107 9.72 14.68 -7.85
C LYS A 107 10.53 13.49 -7.33
N PRO A 108 9.97 12.26 -7.31
CA PRO A 108 10.68 11.08 -6.82
C PRO A 108 12.09 10.94 -7.39
N HIS A 109 12.27 11.11 -8.70
CA HIS A 109 13.58 11.02 -9.35
C HIS A 109 14.56 12.15 -8.97
N GLU A 110 14.07 13.36 -8.67
CA GLU A 110 14.93 14.48 -8.23
C GLU A 110 15.45 14.22 -6.81
N ARG A 111 14.59 13.68 -5.95
CA ARG A 111 14.94 13.26 -4.60
C ARG A 111 15.96 12.13 -4.62
N ASP A 112 15.71 11.09 -5.41
CA ASP A 112 16.62 9.95 -5.52
C ASP A 112 17.99 10.38 -6.06
N ALA A 113 18.02 11.28 -7.07
CA ALA A 113 19.25 11.86 -7.58
C ALA A 113 20.01 12.67 -6.52
N ARG A 114 19.32 13.45 -5.69
CA ARG A 114 19.95 14.20 -4.59
C ARG A 114 20.56 13.27 -3.54
N VAL A 115 19.84 12.22 -3.15
CA VAL A 115 20.36 11.19 -2.23
C VAL A 115 21.57 10.49 -2.85
N PHE A 116 21.47 10.07 -4.11
CA PHE A 116 22.57 9.44 -4.85
C PHE A 116 23.83 10.29 -4.86
N ASN A 117 23.70 11.57 -5.21
CA ASN A 117 24.82 12.51 -5.27
C ASN A 117 25.46 12.71 -3.90
N TYR A 118 24.64 12.88 -2.85
CA TYR A 118 25.14 13.01 -1.49
C TYR A 118 25.93 11.77 -1.05
N LEU A 119 25.36 10.57 -1.22
CA LEU A 119 26.01 9.32 -0.83
C LEU A 119 27.28 9.05 -1.64
N SER A 120 27.27 9.38 -2.94
CA SER A 120 28.43 9.20 -3.83
C SER A 120 29.62 10.09 -3.43
N ALA A 121 29.37 11.23 -2.78
CA ALA A 121 30.40 12.14 -2.29
C ALA A 121 30.94 11.77 -0.90
N LEU A 122 30.34 10.80 -0.21
CA LEU A 122 30.78 10.39 1.13
C LEU A 122 32.03 9.51 1.08
N GLN A 123 32.85 9.60 2.13
CA GLN A 123 33.93 8.65 2.34
C GLN A 123 33.37 7.25 2.63
N PRO A 124 34.04 6.16 2.18
CA PRO A 124 33.55 4.78 2.36
C PRO A 124 33.23 4.40 3.82
N VAL A 125 33.97 4.96 4.79
CA VAL A 125 33.71 4.73 6.21
C VAL A 125 32.32 5.21 6.65
N ARG A 126 31.84 6.33 6.09
CA ARG A 126 30.52 6.91 6.38
C ARG A 126 29.38 6.13 5.73
N LEU A 127 29.66 5.42 4.64
CA LEU A 127 28.67 4.57 3.97
C LEU A 127 28.35 3.28 4.75
N ARG A 128 29.15 2.93 5.77
CA ARG A 128 28.87 1.81 6.67
C ARG A 128 27.77 2.15 7.69
N ASP A 129 27.50 3.43 7.91
CA ASP A 129 26.42 3.89 8.79
C ASP A 129 25.04 3.56 8.20
N GLY A 130 24.00 3.60 9.04
CA GLY A 130 22.63 3.43 8.58
C GLY A 130 22.21 4.52 7.58
N ALA A 131 21.47 4.14 6.55
CA ALA A 131 21.08 5.03 5.46
C ALA A 131 20.05 6.08 5.87
N ALA A 132 19.11 5.78 6.78
CA ALA A 132 18.07 6.71 7.20
C ALA A 132 18.57 8.11 7.65
N PRO A 133 19.56 8.24 8.56
CA PRO A 133 20.12 9.55 8.90
C PRO A 133 20.85 10.23 7.72
N LEU A 134 21.46 9.46 6.82
CA LEU A 134 22.14 9.99 5.63
C LEU A 134 21.14 10.52 4.59
N VAL A 135 20.02 9.83 4.37
CA VAL A 135 18.91 10.29 3.52
C VAL A 135 18.35 11.60 4.08
N ARG A 136 18.08 11.65 5.40
CA ARG A 136 17.64 12.88 6.05
C ARG A 136 18.64 14.01 5.89
N LEU A 137 19.94 13.75 5.92
CA LEU A 137 21.00 14.72 5.65
C LEU A 137 21.00 15.21 4.19
N ALA A 138 20.90 14.29 3.24
CA ALA A 138 20.92 14.58 1.81
C ALA A 138 19.75 15.49 1.39
N LEU A 139 18.59 15.32 2.03
CA LEU A 139 17.37 16.03 1.70
C LEU A 139 17.15 17.29 2.54
N ARG A 140 18.04 17.61 3.50
CA ARG A 140 17.88 18.83 4.31
C ARG A 140 17.76 20.07 3.44
N CYS A 141 16.78 20.87 3.80
CA CYS A 141 16.85 22.32 3.78
C CYS A 141 17.26 22.76 5.21
#